data_AF-A0A8T9BTI4-F1
#
_entry.id   AF-A0A8T9BTI4-F1
#
_cell.length_a   1.000
_cell.length_b   1.000
_cell.length_c   1.000
_cell.angle_alpha   90.00
_cell.angle_beta   90.00
_cell.angle_gamma   90.00
#
_symmetry.space_group_name_H-M   'P 1'
#
loop_
_entity.id
_entity.type
_entity.pdbx_description
1 polymer ?
#
loop_
_entity_poly.entity_id
_entity_poly.type
_entity_poly.pdbx_seq_one_letter_code
_entity_poly.pdbx_strand_id
1 'polypeptide(L)'
;MLGVSYWIFPIVSSLCWLGMLLGLLIHWTSTGKPHYPSMAYDQSIAYISDVGAEDLKPLFIAGACVTTVFLDLSFASEIWLRHRGRLVRNVTRTEKVLAGLSIVFALAGTAGLILLSIFDTLRHPNLHDGFLLLFIVGYVVSAVFICWEYQRLGIKNRQHRVLRTSFWLKLTFILVEVALAIAFATCNFVDRKNVAAVLEWAIAFIFTFYVFSFFVDLLPAVKTKSKAARFGTGAAETELQLEENDGAASERTVGRNYQKTTSGGKSPGGLSGNF
;
A
#
# COMPACT_ATOMS: atom_id res chain seq x y z
N MET A 1 25.01 16.20 2.30
CA MET A 1 24.41 15.42 1.19
C MET A 1 22.90 15.52 1.32
N LEU A 2 22.23 16.19 0.36
CA LEU A 2 20.77 16.27 0.30
C LEU A 2 20.21 14.86 0.13
N GLY A 3 19.92 14.20 1.26
CA GLY A 3 19.43 12.83 1.26
C GLY A 3 18.01 12.83 0.74
N VAL A 4 17.81 12.36 -0.49
CA VAL A 4 16.48 12.11 -1.06
C VAL A 4 15.66 11.35 -0.02
N SER A 5 14.49 11.91 0.29
CA SER A 5 13.63 11.39 1.32
C SER A 5 12.73 10.32 0.72
N TYR A 6 13.26 9.10 0.54
CA TYR A 6 12.62 7.99 -0.20
C TYR A 6 11.14 7.74 0.17
N TRP A 7 10.73 8.04 1.40
CA TRP A 7 9.34 7.92 1.86
C TRP A 7 8.36 8.87 1.15
N ILE A 8 8.85 9.90 0.45
CA ILE A 8 8.00 10.85 -0.29
C ILE A 8 7.40 10.23 -1.55
N PHE A 9 8.06 9.21 -2.12
CA PHE A 9 7.63 8.61 -3.37
C PHE A 9 6.23 7.99 -3.32
N PRO A 10 5.89 7.12 -2.35
CA PRO A 10 4.55 6.56 -2.28
C PRO A 10 3.49 7.61 -1.92
N ILE A 11 3.86 8.68 -1.22
CA ILE A 11 2.95 9.79 -0.92
C ILE A 11 2.58 10.54 -2.18
N VAL A 12 3.56 10.98 -2.97
CA VAL A 12 3.32 11.68 -4.24
C VAL A 12 2.50 10.80 -5.18
N SER A 13 2.84 9.52 -5.28
CA SER A 13 2.07 8.55 -6.07
C SER A 13 0.61 8.48 -5.62
N SER A 14 0.35 8.22 -4.34
CA SER A 14 -1.02 8.08 -3.81
C SER A 14 -1.84 9.38 -3.90
N LEU A 15 -1.25 10.54 -3.62
CA LEU A 15 -1.96 11.82 -3.65
C LEU A 15 -2.27 12.25 -5.08
N CYS A 16 -1.36 11.96 -6.03
CA CYS A 16 -1.61 12.22 -7.44
C CYS A 16 -2.75 11.33 -7.96
N TRP A 17 -2.73 10.04 -7.65
CA TRP A 17 -3.80 9.11 -7.99
C TRP A 17 -5.14 9.55 -7.39
N LEU A 18 -5.17 9.82 -6.09
CA LEU A 18 -6.38 10.27 -5.41
C LEU A 18 -6.89 11.60 -5.98
N GLY A 19 -5.99 12.57 -6.22
CA GLY A 19 -6.35 13.86 -6.78
C GLY A 19 -6.93 13.75 -8.18
N MET A 20 -6.36 12.88 -9.01
CA MET A 20 -6.91 12.56 -10.34
C MET A 20 -8.29 11.93 -10.24
N LEU A 21 -8.49 10.90 -9.39
CA LEU A 21 -9.80 10.27 -9.19
C LEU A 21 -10.86 11.25 -8.69
N LEU A 22 -10.51 12.06 -7.68
CA LEU A 22 -11.40 13.09 -7.17
C LEU A 22 -11.71 14.13 -8.26
N GLY A 23 -10.73 14.54 -9.06
CA GLY A 23 -10.93 15.45 -10.19
C GLY A 23 -11.94 14.91 -11.20
N LEU A 24 -11.79 13.65 -11.61
CA LEU A 24 -12.72 12.98 -12.53
C LEU A 24 -14.13 12.88 -11.91
N LEU A 25 -14.24 12.43 -10.65
CA LEU A 25 -15.51 12.24 -9.98
C LEU A 25 -16.24 13.56 -9.73
N ILE A 26 -15.53 14.58 -9.26
CA ILE A 26 -16.08 15.92 -9.01
C ILE A 26 -16.55 16.53 -10.32
N HIS A 27 -15.77 16.43 -11.40
CA HIS A 27 -16.17 16.94 -12.71
C HIS A 27 -17.44 16.26 -13.23
N TRP A 28 -17.51 14.93 -13.19
CA TRP A 28 -18.68 14.19 -13.64
C TRP A 28 -19.93 14.55 -12.81
N THR A 29 -19.78 14.70 -11.49
CA THR A 29 -20.91 15.05 -10.62
C THR A 29 -21.33 16.52 -10.72
N SER A 30 -20.40 17.45 -10.89
CA SER A 30 -20.69 18.89 -11.00
C SER A 30 -21.30 19.28 -12.35
N THR A 31 -21.03 18.52 -13.41
CA THR A 31 -21.62 18.70 -14.75
C THR A 31 -22.98 18.03 -14.92
N GLY A 32 -23.57 17.53 -13.83
CA GLY A 32 -24.90 16.91 -13.85
C GLY A 32 -24.93 15.45 -14.29
N LYS A 33 -23.79 14.74 -14.22
CA LYS A 33 -23.65 13.32 -14.59
C LYS A 33 -24.04 13.05 -16.05
N PRO A 34 -23.35 13.68 -17.01
CA PRO A 34 -23.62 13.44 -18.43
C PRO A 34 -23.47 11.96 -18.78
N HIS A 35 -24.28 11.52 -19.72
CA HIS A 35 -24.17 10.19 -20.32
C HIS A 35 -23.21 10.27 -21.51
N TYR A 36 -22.04 9.64 -21.38
CA TYR A 36 -20.98 9.72 -22.38
C TYR A 36 -21.19 8.73 -23.53
N PRO A 37 -20.67 9.01 -24.73
CA PRO A 37 -20.77 8.08 -25.86
C PRO A 37 -20.12 6.71 -25.64
N SER A 38 -19.17 6.60 -24.71
CA SER A 38 -18.56 5.32 -24.32
C SER A 38 -19.43 4.49 -23.36
N MET A 39 -20.49 5.06 -22.80
CA MET A 39 -21.41 4.37 -21.90
C MET A 39 -22.41 3.50 -22.67
N ALA A 40 -22.80 2.38 -22.08
CA ALA A 40 -23.91 1.58 -22.61
C ALA A 40 -25.24 2.32 -22.42
N TYR A 41 -26.23 2.08 -23.29
CA TYR A 41 -27.52 2.79 -23.27
C TYR A 41 -28.27 2.73 -21.93
N ASP A 42 -28.14 1.63 -21.18
CA ASP A 42 -28.78 1.40 -19.89
C ASP A 42 -27.89 1.79 -18.68
N GLN A 43 -26.71 2.34 -18.94
CA GLN A 43 -25.76 2.76 -17.93
C GLN A 43 -26.09 4.17 -17.40
N SER A 44 -26.17 4.32 -16.08
CA SER A 44 -26.42 5.57 -15.38
C SER A 44 -25.22 6.06 -14.57
N ILE A 45 -24.26 5.18 -14.28
CA ILE A 45 -23.03 5.49 -13.56
C ILE A 45 -21.86 5.34 -14.53
N ALA A 46 -21.12 6.43 -14.76
CA ALA A 46 -19.94 6.42 -15.62
C ALA A 46 -18.78 5.65 -14.96
N TYR A 47 -18.09 4.81 -15.75
CA TYR A 47 -16.79 4.27 -15.36
C TYR A 47 -15.77 5.41 -15.26
N ILE A 48 -14.69 5.20 -14.52
CA ILE A 48 -13.53 6.11 -14.49
C ILE A 48 -13.03 6.30 -15.92
N SER A 49 -12.96 5.20 -16.68
CA SER A 49 -12.54 5.20 -18.08
C SER A 49 -13.45 6.03 -18.99
N ASP A 50 -14.76 6.07 -18.72
CA ASP A 50 -15.71 6.90 -19.49
C ASP A 50 -15.42 8.39 -19.28
N VAL A 51 -15.28 8.82 -18.03
CA VAL A 51 -14.95 10.22 -17.70
C VAL A 51 -13.55 10.56 -18.24
N GLY A 52 -12.61 9.62 -18.13
CA GLY A 52 -11.22 9.74 -18.58
C GLY A 52 -11.04 9.69 -20.09
N ALA A 53 -12.06 9.34 -20.87
CA ALA A 53 -12.02 9.35 -22.33
C ALA A 53 -12.38 10.73 -22.93
N GLU A 54 -12.96 11.62 -22.15
CA GLU A 54 -13.51 12.90 -22.61
C GLU A 54 -12.53 14.07 -22.35
N ASP A 55 -13.05 15.24 -21.99
CA ASP A 55 -12.27 16.48 -21.78
C ASP A 55 -11.15 16.32 -20.72
N LEU A 56 -11.32 15.39 -19.78
CA LEU A 56 -10.34 15.11 -18.72
C LEU A 56 -9.32 14.02 -19.07
N LYS A 57 -9.26 13.57 -20.33
CA LYS A 57 -8.23 12.63 -20.79
C LYS A 57 -6.79 13.09 -20.47
N PRO A 58 -6.40 14.38 -20.65
CA PRO A 58 -5.07 14.83 -20.26
C PRO A 58 -4.77 14.68 -18.76
N LEU A 59 -5.78 14.90 -17.90
CA LEU A 59 -5.67 14.70 -16.46
C LEU A 59 -5.47 13.23 -16.14
N PHE A 60 -6.22 12.33 -16.80
CA PHE A 60 -6.10 10.90 -16.60
C PHE A 60 -4.72 10.37 -17.02
N ILE A 61 -4.22 10.78 -18.19
CA ILE A 61 -2.87 10.39 -18.66
C ILE A 61 -1.78 10.92 -17.73
N ALA A 62 -1.82 12.22 -17.38
CA ALA A 62 -0.81 12.82 -16.51
C ALA A 62 -0.81 12.17 -15.12
N GLY A 63 -1.99 11.97 -14.52
CA GLY A 63 -2.15 11.34 -13.22
C GLY A 63 -1.70 9.88 -13.22
N ALA A 64 -2.02 9.11 -14.26
CA ALA A 64 -1.56 7.72 -14.44
C ALA A 64 -0.02 7.65 -14.53
N CYS A 65 0.60 8.49 -15.36
CA CYS A 65 2.06 8.56 -15.50
C CYS A 65 2.76 8.91 -14.18
N VAL A 66 2.33 9.98 -13.51
CA VAL A 66 2.95 10.41 -12.24
C VAL A 66 2.76 9.34 -11.16
N THR A 67 1.55 8.78 -11.03
CA THR A 67 1.26 7.74 -10.04
C THR A 67 2.19 6.54 -10.23
N THR A 68 2.23 5.98 -11.43
CA THR A 68 2.95 4.74 -11.71
C THR A 68 4.46 4.90 -11.64
N VAL A 69 5.02 6.00 -12.15
CA VAL A 69 6.46 6.28 -12.05
C VAL A 69 6.89 6.41 -10.60
N PHE A 70 6.14 7.14 -9.77
CA PHE A 70 6.48 7.27 -8.35
C PHE A 70 6.24 5.98 -7.56
N LEU A 71 5.29 5.14 -7.97
CA LEU A 71 5.10 3.81 -7.41
C LEU A 71 6.29 2.90 -7.73
N ASP A 72 6.76 2.87 -8.98
CA ASP A 72 7.94 2.10 -9.38
C ASP A 72 9.21 2.61 -8.68
N LEU A 73 9.35 3.92 -8.51
CA LEU A 73 10.43 4.50 -7.69
C LEU A 73 10.35 4.05 -6.23
N SER A 74 9.15 3.83 -5.69
CA SER A 74 8.97 3.31 -4.33
C SER A 74 9.50 1.87 -4.22
N PHE A 75 9.19 1.01 -5.21
CA PHE A 75 9.69 -0.36 -5.28
C PHE A 75 11.22 -0.41 -5.47
N ALA A 76 11.74 0.38 -6.40
CA ALA A 76 13.17 0.49 -6.66
C ALA A 76 13.92 1.00 -5.41
N SER A 77 13.33 1.96 -4.69
CA SER A 77 13.89 2.50 -3.45
C SER A 77 13.98 1.45 -2.36
N GLU A 78 12.94 0.65 -2.18
CA GLU A 78 12.93 -0.43 -1.20
C GLU A 78 14.10 -1.40 -1.45
N ILE A 79 14.25 -1.85 -2.69
CA ILE A 79 15.31 -2.78 -3.07
C ILE A 79 16.69 -2.15 -2.91
N TRP A 80 16.86 -0.90 -3.32
CA TRP A 80 18.13 -0.19 -3.15
C TRP A 80 18.50 -0.01 -1.68
N LEU A 81 17.52 0.34 -0.83
CA LEU A 81 17.72 0.50 0.61
C LEU A 81 18.05 -0.83 1.30
N ARG A 82 17.44 -1.94 0.87
CA ARG A 82 17.79 -3.31 1.32
C ARG A 82 19.23 -3.68 0.92
N HIS A 83 19.64 -3.35 -0.31
CA HIS A 83 21.03 -3.57 -0.76
C HIS A 83 22.06 -2.75 0.02
N ARG A 84 21.72 -1.51 0.39
CA ARG A 84 22.58 -0.62 1.19
C ARG A 84 22.58 -0.91 2.71
N GLY A 85 21.82 -1.90 3.17
CA GLY A 85 21.67 -2.24 4.59
C GLY A 85 20.88 -1.22 5.41
N ARG A 86 20.13 -0.32 4.74
CA ARG A 86 19.24 0.65 5.41
C ARG A 86 17.88 0.04 5.75
N LEU A 87 17.52 -1.05 5.06
CA LEU A 87 16.43 -1.96 5.39
C LEU A 87 16.99 -3.37 5.57
N VAL A 88 16.18 -4.27 6.14
CA VAL A 88 16.55 -5.68 6.32
C VAL A 88 16.93 -6.31 4.98
N ARG A 89 18.15 -6.85 4.92
CA ARG A 89 18.78 -7.28 3.68
C ARG A 89 18.23 -8.63 3.19
N ASN A 90 18.10 -8.77 1.88
CA ASN A 90 17.76 -10.05 1.24
C ASN A 90 18.98 -10.96 1.25
N VAL A 91 18.98 -11.98 2.10
CA VAL A 91 20.13 -12.88 2.32
C VAL A 91 20.10 -14.03 1.32
N THR A 92 18.92 -14.49 0.93
CA THR A 92 18.76 -15.71 0.14
C THR A 92 18.49 -15.43 -1.34
N ARG A 93 18.88 -16.38 -2.21
CA ARG A 93 18.66 -16.27 -3.67
C ARG A 93 17.17 -16.11 -4.01
N THR A 94 16.28 -16.82 -3.34
CA THR A 94 14.83 -16.72 -3.58
C THR A 94 14.26 -15.34 -3.26
N GLU A 95 14.72 -14.66 -2.19
CA GLU A 95 14.27 -13.27 -1.88
C GLU A 95 14.68 -12.31 -3.01
N LYS A 96 15.88 -12.48 -3.56
CA LYS A 96 16.35 -11.66 -4.69
C LYS A 96 15.57 -11.91 -5.97
N VAL A 97 15.20 -13.17 -6.25
CA VAL A 97 14.37 -13.52 -7.41
C VAL A 97 12.97 -12.95 -7.25
N LEU A 98 12.34 -13.10 -6.07
CA LEU A 98 11.02 -12.55 -5.79
C LEU A 98 11.00 -11.01 -5.94
N ALA A 99 12.00 -10.33 -5.40
CA ALA A 99 12.16 -8.87 -5.55
C ALA A 99 12.39 -8.45 -7.02
N GLY A 100 13.10 -9.27 -7.79
CA GLY A 100 13.29 -9.01 -9.23
C GLY A 100 12.00 -9.18 -10.02
N LEU A 101 11.27 -10.27 -9.76
CA LEU A 101 9.98 -10.54 -10.41
C LEU A 101 8.94 -9.47 -10.05
N SER A 102 8.88 -9.02 -8.78
CA SER A 102 7.94 -7.97 -8.39
C SER A 102 8.14 -6.68 -9.18
N ILE A 103 9.38 -6.24 -9.43
CA ILE A 103 9.63 -5.07 -10.30
C ILE A 103 9.18 -5.34 -11.73
N VAL A 104 9.52 -6.49 -12.31
CA VAL A 104 9.17 -6.79 -13.71
C VAL A 104 7.66 -6.73 -13.93
N PHE A 105 6.88 -7.33 -13.03
CA PHE A 105 5.43 -7.29 -13.10
C PHE A 105 4.85 -5.91 -12.76
N ALA A 106 5.49 -5.14 -11.86
CA ALA A 106 5.13 -3.75 -11.60
C ALA A 106 5.29 -2.88 -12.85
N LEU A 107 6.41 -3.01 -13.56
CA LEU A 107 6.66 -2.28 -14.82
C LEU A 107 5.64 -2.67 -15.91
N ALA A 108 5.25 -3.94 -15.96
CA ALA A 108 4.17 -4.39 -16.84
C ALA A 108 2.82 -3.75 -16.47
N GLY A 109 2.51 -3.66 -15.17
CA GLY A 109 1.34 -2.96 -14.65
C GLY A 109 1.36 -1.45 -14.97
N THR A 110 2.51 -0.80 -14.79
CA THR A 110 2.77 0.60 -15.15
C THR A 110 2.52 0.83 -16.65
N ALA A 111 3.08 -0.03 -17.50
CA ALA A 111 2.84 0.03 -18.94
C ALA A 111 1.35 -0.13 -19.25
N GLY A 112 0.66 -1.08 -18.62
CA GLY A 112 -0.79 -1.26 -18.74
C GLY A 112 -1.58 0.00 -18.41
N LEU A 113 -1.30 0.63 -17.26
CA LEU A 113 -2.03 1.82 -16.80
C LEU A 113 -1.77 3.07 -17.66
N ILE A 114 -0.53 3.27 -18.12
CA ILE A 114 -0.21 4.36 -19.05
C ILE A 114 -0.89 4.12 -20.39
N LEU A 115 -0.78 2.91 -20.94
CA LEU A 115 -1.35 2.59 -22.26
C LEU A 115 -2.88 2.64 -22.23
N LEU A 116 -3.56 2.14 -21.20
CA LEU A 116 -5.04 2.24 -21.10
C LEU A 116 -5.52 3.69 -20.98
N SER A 117 -4.70 4.59 -20.41
CA SER A 117 -5.04 6.02 -20.33
C SER A 117 -4.94 6.72 -21.69
N ILE A 118 -4.09 6.22 -22.59
CA ILE A 118 -3.90 6.74 -23.95
C ILE A 118 -4.93 6.11 -24.92
N PHE A 119 -5.06 4.79 -24.89
CA PHE A 119 -6.03 4.01 -25.66
C PHE A 119 -7.33 3.91 -24.86
N ASP A 120 -8.14 4.96 -24.96
CA ASP A 120 -9.39 5.11 -24.20
C ASP A 120 -10.53 4.19 -24.70
N THR A 121 -11.60 4.11 -23.91
CA THR A 121 -12.79 3.29 -24.17
C THR A 121 -13.62 3.78 -25.35
N LEU A 122 -13.50 5.06 -25.74
CA LEU A 122 -14.29 5.64 -26.82
C LEU A 122 -13.71 5.31 -28.21
N ARG A 123 -12.39 5.41 -28.38
CA ARG A 123 -11.73 5.22 -29.68
C ARG A 123 -11.07 3.85 -29.83
N HIS A 124 -10.66 3.21 -28.73
CA HIS A 124 -9.91 1.95 -28.76
C HIS A 124 -10.35 0.94 -27.68
N PRO A 125 -11.65 0.58 -27.58
CA PRO A 125 -12.18 -0.23 -26.47
C PRO A 125 -11.47 -1.58 -26.28
N ASN A 126 -11.20 -2.31 -27.37
CA ASN A 126 -10.51 -3.60 -27.27
C ASN A 126 -9.07 -3.49 -26.75
N LEU A 127 -8.36 -2.40 -27.11
CA LEU A 127 -7.01 -2.16 -26.60
C LEU A 127 -7.08 -1.71 -25.14
N HIS A 128 -8.04 -0.85 -24.80
CA HIS A 128 -8.29 -0.41 -23.44
C HIS A 128 -8.47 -1.59 -22.49
N ASP A 129 -9.37 -2.52 -22.82
CA ASP A 129 -9.65 -3.71 -22.00
C ASP A 129 -8.43 -4.62 -21.85
N GLY A 130 -7.64 -4.79 -22.92
CA GLY A 130 -6.39 -5.54 -22.87
C GLY A 130 -5.35 -4.90 -21.95
N PHE A 131 -5.22 -3.58 -21.98
CA PHE A 131 -4.31 -2.84 -21.10
C PHE A 131 -4.81 -2.74 -19.66
N LEU A 132 -6.12 -2.70 -19.44
CA LEU A 132 -6.75 -2.82 -18.13
C LEU A 132 -6.44 -4.18 -17.48
N LEU A 133 -6.54 -5.26 -18.26
CA LEU A 133 -6.15 -6.59 -17.79
C LEU A 133 -4.65 -6.65 -17.45
N LEU A 134 -3.80 -6.09 -18.33
CA LEU A 134 -2.35 -6.01 -18.10
C LEU A 134 -2.01 -5.24 -16.81
N PHE A 135 -2.69 -4.11 -16.59
CA PHE A 135 -2.58 -3.31 -15.37
C PHE A 135 -2.93 -4.12 -14.12
N ILE A 136 -4.13 -4.71 -14.08
CA ILE A 136 -4.62 -5.47 -12.92
C ILE A 136 -3.71 -6.67 -12.63
N VAL A 137 -3.45 -7.51 -13.64
CA VAL A 137 -2.63 -8.71 -13.47
C VAL A 137 -1.19 -8.36 -13.10
N GLY A 138 -0.61 -7.34 -13.74
CA GLY A 138 0.75 -6.87 -13.46
C GLY A 138 0.92 -6.47 -12.00
N TYR A 139 0.07 -5.57 -11.49
CA TYR A 139 0.19 -5.14 -10.09
C TYR A 139 -0.18 -6.23 -9.09
N VAL A 140 -1.21 -7.05 -9.35
CA VAL A 140 -1.57 -8.15 -8.44
C VAL A 140 -0.44 -9.17 -8.33
N VAL A 141 0.13 -9.61 -9.45
CA VAL A 141 1.24 -10.58 -9.45
C VAL A 141 2.48 -9.97 -8.78
N SER A 142 2.78 -8.70 -9.04
CA SER A 142 3.84 -7.97 -8.35
C SER A 142 3.62 -7.96 -6.83
N ALA A 143 2.41 -7.63 -6.39
CA ALA A 143 2.05 -7.54 -4.98
C ALA A 143 2.11 -8.90 -4.27
N VAL A 144 1.77 -9.99 -4.96
CA VAL A 144 1.95 -11.37 -4.46
C VAL A 144 3.42 -11.68 -4.22
N PHE A 145 4.31 -11.33 -5.16
CA PHE A 145 5.75 -11.52 -4.98
C PHE A 145 6.32 -10.67 -3.83
N ILE A 146 5.86 -9.43 -3.69
CA ILE A 146 6.21 -8.57 -2.54
C ILE A 146 5.77 -9.23 -1.23
N CYS A 147 4.50 -9.66 -1.13
CA CYS A 147 4.01 -10.30 0.09
C CYS A 147 4.78 -11.58 0.43
N TRP A 148 5.13 -12.38 -0.57
CA TRP A 148 5.94 -13.58 -0.36
C TRP A 148 7.35 -13.22 0.14
N GLU A 149 7.99 -12.21 -0.44
CA GLU A 149 9.28 -11.70 0.03
C GLU A 149 9.19 -11.25 1.50
N TYR A 150 8.18 -10.46 1.84
CA TYR A 150 7.93 -9.95 3.20
C TYR A 150 7.63 -11.05 4.21
N GLN A 151 6.83 -12.06 3.84
CA GLN A 151 6.57 -13.21 4.70
C GLN A 151 7.89 -13.92 5.06
N ARG A 152 8.75 -14.13 4.06
CA ARG A 152 10.01 -14.84 4.24
C ARG A 152 11.01 -14.05 5.08
N LEU A 153 11.07 -12.73 4.89
CA LEU A 153 11.85 -11.81 5.71
C LEU A 153 11.32 -11.74 7.15
N GLY A 154 10.00 -11.73 7.33
CA GLY A 154 9.32 -11.65 8.63
C GLY A 154 9.48 -12.92 9.48
N ILE A 155 9.57 -14.10 8.86
CA ILE A 155 9.87 -15.35 9.56
C ILE A 155 11.29 -15.32 10.14
N LYS A 156 12.27 -14.80 9.39
CA LYS A 156 13.67 -14.74 9.82
C LYS A 156 13.96 -13.64 10.83
N ASN A 157 13.26 -12.51 10.72
CA ASN A 157 13.49 -11.32 11.54
C ASN A 157 12.29 -11.05 12.45
N ARG A 158 11.92 -12.05 13.26
CA ARG A 158 10.70 -12.06 14.07
C ARG A 158 10.62 -10.91 15.08
N GLN A 159 11.76 -10.29 15.40
CA GLN A 159 11.93 -9.15 16.31
C GLN A 159 11.43 -7.82 15.72
N HIS A 160 11.41 -7.66 14.39
CA HIS A 160 10.98 -6.40 13.76
C HIS A 160 9.48 -6.38 13.46
N ARG A 161 8.68 -5.83 14.39
CA ARG A 161 7.22 -5.69 14.26
C ARG A 161 6.77 -4.96 12.99
N VAL A 162 7.53 -3.97 12.53
CA VAL A 162 7.21 -3.16 11.34
C VAL A 162 7.08 -4.01 10.06
N LEU A 163 7.92 -5.03 9.89
CA LEU A 163 7.85 -5.95 8.74
C LEU A 163 6.54 -6.74 8.73
N ARG A 164 6.08 -7.16 9.91
CA ARG A 164 4.84 -7.92 10.05
C ARG A 164 3.62 -7.03 9.83
N THR A 165 3.63 -5.81 10.35
CA THR A 165 2.56 -4.84 10.11
C THR A 165 2.42 -4.53 8.62
N SER A 166 3.54 -4.25 7.93
CA SER A 166 3.50 -3.98 6.49
C SER A 166 3.01 -5.18 5.68
N PHE A 167 3.45 -6.39 6.03
CA PHE A 167 2.98 -7.62 5.40
C PHE A 167 1.45 -7.77 5.51
N TRP A 168 0.88 -7.68 6.72
CA TRP A 168 -0.56 -7.85 6.90
C TRP A 168 -1.37 -6.72 6.27
N LEU A 169 -0.85 -5.49 6.32
CA LEU A 169 -1.47 -4.34 5.66
C LEU A 169 -1.60 -4.58 4.15
N LYS A 170 -0.49 -4.97 3.48
CA LYS A 170 -0.48 -5.26 2.05
C LYS A 170 -1.31 -6.48 1.68
N LEU A 171 -1.19 -7.55 2.45
CA LEU A 171 -1.97 -8.76 2.21
C LEU A 171 -3.47 -8.46 2.27
N THR A 172 -3.91 -7.65 3.23
CA THR A 172 -5.31 -7.23 3.35
C THR A 172 -5.76 -6.47 2.11
N PHE A 173 -4.97 -5.48 1.64
CA PHE A 173 -5.29 -4.75 0.42
C PHE A 173 -5.38 -5.67 -0.80
N ILE A 174 -4.40 -6.54 -1.02
CA ILE A 174 -4.39 -7.45 -2.17
C ILE A 174 -5.60 -8.39 -2.15
N LEU A 175 -5.95 -8.96 -0.99
CA LEU A 175 -7.11 -9.85 -0.89
C LEU A 175 -8.42 -9.11 -1.20
N VAL A 176 -8.57 -7.88 -0.68
CA VAL A 176 -9.74 -7.03 -0.95
C VAL A 176 -9.80 -6.63 -2.42
N GLU A 177 -8.69 -6.16 -3.00
CA GLU A 177 -8.61 -5.74 -4.39
C GLU A 177 -8.87 -6.89 -5.36
N VAL A 178 -8.31 -8.07 -5.12
CA VAL A 178 -8.56 -9.26 -5.94
C VAL A 178 -10.03 -9.68 -5.86
N ALA A 179 -10.62 -9.68 -4.66
CA ALA A 179 -12.04 -10.00 -4.50
C ALA A 179 -12.94 -9.01 -5.27
N LEU A 180 -12.65 -7.71 -5.15
CA LEU A 180 -13.37 -6.67 -5.87
C LEU A 180 -13.14 -6.74 -7.39
N ALA A 181 -11.92 -7.03 -7.84
CA ALA A 181 -11.59 -7.19 -9.26
C ALA A 181 -12.33 -8.38 -9.89
N ILE A 182 -12.45 -9.50 -9.17
CA ILE A 182 -13.26 -10.64 -9.60
C ILE A 182 -14.74 -10.25 -9.70
N ALA A 183 -15.26 -9.53 -8.71
CA ALA A 183 -16.64 -9.02 -8.74
C ALA A 183 -16.87 -8.06 -9.91
N PHE A 184 -15.93 -7.16 -10.17
CA PHE A 184 -15.95 -6.21 -11.28
C PHE A 184 -15.97 -6.94 -12.63
N ALA A 185 -15.04 -7.89 -12.84
CA ALA A 185 -14.98 -8.70 -14.05
C ALA A 185 -16.29 -9.47 -14.25
N THR A 186 -16.79 -10.12 -13.20
CA THR A 186 -18.06 -10.87 -13.25
C THR A 186 -19.22 -9.97 -13.65
N CYS A 187 -19.37 -8.81 -13.00
CA CYS A 187 -20.43 -7.85 -13.32
C CYS A 187 -20.33 -7.34 -14.76
N ASN A 188 -19.11 -7.16 -15.27
CA ASN A 188 -18.90 -6.79 -16.67
C ASN A 188 -19.34 -7.88 -17.65
N PHE A 189 -19.05 -9.16 -17.36
CA PHE A 189 -19.45 -10.29 -18.19
C PHE A 189 -20.96 -10.57 -18.18
N VAL A 190 -21.67 -10.21 -17.11
CA VAL A 190 -23.15 -10.35 -17.02
C VAL A 190 -23.89 -9.05 -17.31
N ASP A 191 -23.22 -8.07 -17.94
CA ASP A 191 -23.75 -6.77 -18.34
C ASP A 191 -24.42 -5.94 -17.21
N ARG A 192 -23.96 -6.10 -15.97
CA ARG A 192 -24.37 -5.27 -14.83
C ARG A 192 -23.52 -3.99 -14.76
N LYS A 193 -23.60 -3.14 -15.78
CA LYS A 193 -22.68 -2.01 -16.00
C LYS A 193 -22.63 -1.01 -14.84
N ASN A 194 -23.77 -0.65 -14.25
CA ASN A 194 -23.79 0.28 -13.11
C ASN A 194 -23.08 -0.27 -11.87
N VAL A 195 -23.23 -1.57 -11.60
CA VAL A 195 -22.56 -2.23 -10.47
C VAL A 195 -21.06 -2.33 -10.74
N ALA A 196 -20.69 -2.71 -11.95
CA ALA A 196 -19.29 -2.74 -12.37
C ALA A 196 -18.64 -1.35 -12.29
N ALA A 197 -19.33 -0.27 -12.69
CA ALA A 197 -18.81 1.09 -12.55
C ALA A 197 -18.55 1.46 -11.08
N VAL A 198 -19.49 1.15 -10.18
CA VAL A 198 -19.27 1.36 -8.74
C VAL A 198 -18.08 0.56 -8.21
N LEU A 199 -17.92 -0.69 -8.66
CA LEU A 199 -16.80 -1.53 -8.26
C LEU A 199 -15.47 -0.97 -8.78
N GLU A 200 -15.42 -0.46 -10.00
CA GLU A 200 -14.22 0.16 -10.56
C GLU A 200 -13.78 1.37 -9.71
N TRP A 201 -14.70 2.28 -9.39
CA TRP A 201 -14.43 3.40 -8.50
C TRP A 201 -13.93 2.94 -7.13
N ALA A 202 -14.58 1.93 -6.54
CA ALA A 202 -14.17 1.38 -5.25
C ALA A 202 -12.76 0.78 -5.29
N ILE A 203 -12.44 -0.01 -6.32
CA ILE A 203 -11.10 -0.58 -6.52
C ILE A 203 -10.07 0.54 -6.64
N ALA A 204 -10.33 1.56 -7.47
CA ALA A 204 -9.42 2.66 -7.68
C ALA A 204 -9.16 3.48 -6.42
N PHE A 205 -10.19 3.74 -5.59
CA PHE A 205 -10.00 4.40 -4.30
C PHE A 205 -9.23 3.53 -3.31
N ILE A 206 -9.50 2.22 -3.25
CA ILE A 206 -8.76 1.29 -2.38
C ILE A 206 -7.29 1.20 -2.80
N PHE A 207 -7.01 1.19 -4.10
CA PHE A 207 -5.66 1.19 -4.65
C PHE A 207 -4.84 2.39 -4.16
N THR A 208 -5.48 3.55 -3.92
CA THR A 208 -4.83 4.72 -3.27
C THR A 208 -4.17 4.33 -1.95
N PHE A 209 -4.91 3.62 -1.08
CA PHE A 209 -4.43 3.23 0.24
C PHE A 209 -3.39 2.11 0.16
N TYR A 210 -3.52 1.20 -0.81
CA TYR A 210 -2.48 0.22 -1.11
C TYR A 210 -1.16 0.90 -1.48
N VAL A 211 -1.18 1.86 -2.42
CA VAL A 211 0.00 2.65 -2.81
C VAL A 211 0.57 3.42 -1.62
N PHE A 212 -0.29 4.08 -0.85
CA PHE A 212 0.12 4.81 0.35
C PHE A 212 0.78 3.88 1.39
N SER A 213 0.38 2.61 1.47
CA SER A 213 0.93 1.64 2.43
C SER A 213 2.45 1.46 2.32
N PHE A 214 3.06 1.71 1.14
CA PHE A 214 4.51 1.65 0.94
C PHE A 214 5.28 2.75 1.70
N PHE A 215 4.60 3.81 2.14
CA PHE A 215 5.17 4.77 3.07
C PHE A 215 5.67 4.10 4.36
N VAL A 216 4.93 3.12 4.87
CA VAL A 216 5.27 2.38 6.10
C VAL A 216 6.58 1.60 5.94
N ASP A 217 6.91 1.13 4.74
CA ASP A 217 8.14 0.38 4.46
C ASP A 217 9.37 1.25 4.36
N LEU A 218 9.20 2.47 3.86
CA LEU A 218 10.29 3.41 3.62
C LEU A 218 10.56 4.30 4.84
N LEU A 219 9.63 4.38 5.80
CA LEU A 219 9.79 5.14 7.04
C LEU A 219 11.02 4.73 7.87
N PRO A 220 11.32 3.44 8.11
CA PRO A 220 12.48 3.02 8.89
C PRO A 220 13.81 3.51 8.31
N ALA A 221 13.88 3.72 6.98
CA ALA A 221 15.07 4.22 6.34
C ALA A 221 15.47 5.63 6.80
N VAL A 222 14.54 6.42 7.35
CA VAL A 222 14.83 7.75 7.92
C VAL A 222 15.76 7.62 9.13
N LYS A 223 15.56 6.59 9.97
CA LYS A 223 16.34 6.34 11.18
C LYS A 223 17.71 5.71 10.88
N THR A 224 17.84 4.95 9.79
CA THR A 224 19.07 4.25 9.40
C THR A 224 20.00 5.07 8.48
N LYS A 225 19.96 6.41 8.56
CA LYS A 225 20.83 7.30 7.76
C LYS A 225 22.31 7.17 8.16
N SER A 226 22.60 7.15 9.46
CA SER A 226 23.95 6.96 10.01
C SER A 226 24.46 5.55 9.69
N LYS A 227 25.75 5.41 9.36
CA LYS A 227 26.36 4.09 9.11
C LYS A 227 26.31 3.19 10.35
N ALA A 228 26.32 3.75 11.56
CA ALA A 228 26.24 2.99 12.81
C ALA A 228 24.86 2.36 13.05
N ALA A 229 23.79 3.00 12.55
CA ALA A 229 22.40 2.59 12.71
C ALA A 229 21.90 1.70 11.54
N ARG A 230 22.79 1.15 10.70
CA ARG A 230 22.41 0.29 9.57
C ARG A 230 22.30 -1.16 10.01
N PHE A 231 21.39 -1.90 9.38
CA PHE A 231 21.27 -3.33 9.59
C PHE A 231 22.55 -4.04 9.14
N GLY A 232 23.20 -4.75 10.06
CA GLY A 232 24.45 -5.48 9.83
C GLY A 232 25.74 -4.76 10.24
N THR A 233 25.67 -3.56 10.82
CA THR A 233 26.77 -2.99 11.62
C THR A 233 26.50 -3.29 13.09
N GLY A 234 27.43 -3.95 13.80
CA GLY A 234 27.20 -4.43 15.17
C GLY A 234 26.70 -3.38 16.17
N ALA A 235 26.94 -2.08 15.92
CA ALA A 235 26.41 -0.99 16.73
C ALA A 235 24.88 -0.84 16.68
N ALA A 236 24.22 -1.15 15.55
CA ALA A 236 22.76 -1.06 15.42
C ALA A 236 22.04 -2.21 16.12
N GLU A 237 22.65 -3.40 16.16
CA GLU A 237 22.17 -4.51 16.99
C GLU A 237 22.24 -4.14 18.46
N THR A 238 23.35 -3.53 18.91
CA THR A 238 23.52 -3.10 20.29
C THR A 238 22.56 -1.98 20.69
N GLU A 239 22.39 -0.93 19.88
CA GLU A 239 21.46 0.18 20.17
C GLU A 239 19.99 -0.27 20.16
N LEU A 240 19.56 -1.11 19.21
CA LEU A 240 18.18 -1.63 19.17
C LEU A 240 17.92 -2.63 20.31
N GLN A 241 18.90 -3.45 20.68
CA GLN A 241 18.81 -4.30 21.88
C GLN A 241 18.75 -3.49 23.17
N LEU A 242 19.42 -2.33 23.22
CA LEU A 242 19.34 -1.40 24.35
C LEU A 242 17.97 -0.71 24.42
N GLU A 243 17.43 -0.18 23.31
CA GLU A 243 16.08 0.40 23.27
C GLU A 243 14.98 -0.62 23.59
N GLU A 244 15.12 -1.87 23.14
CA GLU A 244 14.18 -2.97 23.44
C GLU A 244 14.27 -3.42 24.91
N ASN A 245 15.49 -3.49 25.48
CA ASN A 245 15.67 -3.77 26.91
C ASN A 245 15.14 -2.64 27.79
N ASP A 246 15.34 -1.38 27.42
CA ASP A 246 14.83 -0.23 28.16
C ASP A 246 13.29 -0.14 28.09
N GLY A 247 12.70 -0.45 26.93
CA GLY A 247 11.24 -0.58 26.77
C GLY A 247 10.67 -1.72 27.62
N ALA A 248 11.30 -2.89 27.62
CA ALA A 248 10.88 -4.04 28.43
C ALA A 248 11.12 -3.83 29.94
N ALA A 249 12.15 -3.07 30.32
CA ALA A 249 12.42 -2.69 31.71
C ALA A 249 11.40 -1.65 32.22
N SER A 250 11.00 -0.70 31.35
CA SER A 250 9.94 0.28 31.64
C SER A 250 8.58 -0.41 31.84
N GLU A 251 8.20 -1.35 30.95
CA GLU A 251 6.98 -2.14 31.10
C GLU A 251 6.97 -3.01 32.36
N ARG A 252 8.10 -3.64 32.72
CA ARG A 252 8.21 -4.39 33.99
C ARG A 252 8.09 -3.50 35.21
N THR A 253 8.64 -2.29 35.17
CA THR A 253 8.58 -1.34 36.30
C THR A 253 7.16 -0.80 36.50
N VAL A 254 6.45 -0.51 35.40
CA VAL A 254 5.03 -0.11 35.43
C VAL A 254 4.14 -1.26 35.92
N GLY A 255 4.35 -2.48 35.44
CA GLY A 255 3.60 -3.67 35.89
C GLY A 255 3.83 -3.98 37.38
N ARG A 256 5.05 -3.82 37.88
CA ARG A 256 5.39 -4.02 39.30
C ARG A 256 4.75 -2.99 40.22
N ASN A 257 4.62 -1.74 39.77
CA ASN A 257 3.94 -0.69 40.54
C ASN A 257 2.42 -0.89 40.59
N TYR A 258 1.80 -1.41 39.52
CA TYR A 258 0.37 -1.78 39.50
C TYR A 258 0.02 -2.94 40.42
N GLN A 259 0.93 -3.91 40.57
CA GLN A 259 0.72 -5.06 41.47
C GLN A 259 0.91 -4.68 42.94
N LYS A 260 1.71 -3.64 43.23
CA LYS A 260 1.93 -3.16 44.60
C LYS A 260 0.77 -2.31 45.14
N THR A 261 0.03 -1.62 44.27
CA THR A 261 -1.15 -0.81 44.66
C THR A 261 -2.42 -1.65 44.88
N THR A 262 -2.52 -2.84 44.29
CA THR A 262 -3.70 -3.72 44.42
C THR A 262 -3.65 -4.70 45.60
N SER A 263 -2.48 -4.89 46.22
CA SER A 263 -2.29 -5.82 47.37
C SER A 263 -2.39 -5.15 48.75
N GLY A 264 -2.70 -3.85 48.83
CA GLY A 264 -2.59 -3.05 50.07
C GLY A 264 -3.89 -2.81 50.86
N GLY A 265 -4.96 -3.57 50.65
CA GLY A 265 -6.26 -3.30 51.27
C GLY A 265 -6.90 -4.51 51.95
N LYS A 266 -6.50 -4.81 53.19
CA LYS A 266 -7.32 -5.52 54.20
C LYS A 266 -6.67 -5.41 55.59
N SER A 267 -7.17 -4.48 56.42
CA SER A 267 -7.00 -4.50 57.87
C SER A 267 -8.26 -5.08 58.52
N PRO A 268 -8.18 -6.10 59.40
CA PRO A 268 -9.30 -6.50 60.24
C PRO A 268 -9.43 -5.56 61.45
N GLY A 269 -10.67 -5.13 61.72
CA GLY A 269 -11.02 -4.28 62.85
C GLY A 269 -10.91 -4.98 64.20
N GLY A 270 -10.46 -4.22 65.20
CA GLY A 270 -10.61 -4.55 66.60
C GLY A 270 -11.82 -3.82 67.20
N LEU A 271 -12.60 -4.54 68.02
CA LEU A 271 -13.59 -3.97 68.93
C LEU A 271 -13.37 -4.59 70.31
N SER A 272 -12.79 -3.79 71.21
CA SER A 272 -13.04 -3.83 72.67
C SER A 272 -14.52 -3.50 72.92
N GLY A 273 -15.22 -3.88 73.98
CA GLY A 273 -14.93 -4.44 75.29
C GLY A 273 -16.20 -4.23 76.15
N ASN A 274 -16.38 -5.07 77.16
CA ASN A 274 -17.39 -5.08 78.24
C ASN A 274 -18.22 -3.79 78.49
N PHE A 275 -19.54 -3.87 78.40
CA PHE A 275 -20.53 -3.97 79.50
C PHE A 275 -21.95 -3.97 78.91
#